data_AF-A0A158FL23-F1
#
_entry.id   AF-A0A158FL23-F1
#
_cell.length_a   1.000
_cell.length_b   1.000
_cell.length_c   1.000
_cell.angle_alpha   90.00
_cell.angle_beta   90.00
_cell.angle_gamma   90.00
#
_symmetry.space_group_name_H-M   'P 1'
#
loop_
_entity.id
_entity.type
_entity.pdbx_description
1 polymer ?
#
loop_
_entity_poly.entity_id
_entity_poly.type
_entity_poly.pdbx_seq_one_letter_code
_entity_poly.pdbx_strand_id
1 'polypeptide(L)'
;MARPRTPTNVLALRGAFDKNPDRAREDAETTGPIGEAPGYFNADEAAAWDEIVANAPVDVLRNSDRFILELASRLLAEQRSNWLDFPAARLARLEAMLGKMGLSPSDRAKVGGGGKKKAANPFDNL
;
A
#
# COMPACT_ATOMS: atom_id res chain seq x y z
N MET A 1 9.01 18.15 7.33
CA MET A 1 7.62 17.91 6.86
C MET A 1 6.73 17.61 8.06
N ALA A 2 5.48 18.07 8.05
CA ALA A 2 4.51 17.71 9.09
C ALA A 2 4.34 16.18 9.14
N ARG A 3 4.19 15.63 10.34
CA ARG A 3 4.03 14.19 10.54
C ARG A 3 2.77 13.72 9.80
N PRO A 4 2.84 12.65 8.98
CA PRO A 4 1.66 12.06 8.36
C PRO A 4 0.60 11.76 9.42
N ARG A 5 -0.66 12.03 9.09
CA ARG A 5 -1.79 11.79 9.99
C ARG A 5 -1.85 10.30 10.34
N THR A 6 -2.12 9.99 11.61
CA THR A 6 -2.41 8.62 12.04
C THR A 6 -3.80 8.22 11.53
N PRO A 7 -3.96 7.06 10.85
CA PRO A 7 -5.26 6.56 10.40
C PRO A 7 -6.27 6.39 11.53
N THR A 8 -7.57 6.52 11.25
CA THR A 8 -8.63 6.46 12.26
C THR A 8 -8.69 5.10 12.94
N ASN A 9 -8.53 4.00 12.20
CA ASN A 9 -8.51 2.65 12.77
C ASN A 9 -7.39 2.44 13.81
N VAL A 10 -6.20 3.00 13.57
CA VAL A 10 -5.07 2.95 14.52
C VAL A 10 -5.36 3.82 15.75
N LEU A 11 -6.02 4.97 15.58
CA LEU A 11 -6.45 5.81 16.71
C LEU A 11 -7.51 5.11 17.56
N ALA A 12 -8.48 4.43 16.93
CA ALA A 12 -9.49 3.64 17.61
C ALA A 12 -8.86 2.51 18.44
N LEU A 13 -7.90 1.77 17.86
CA LEU A 13 -7.15 0.72 18.59
C LEU A 13 -6.36 1.25 19.79
N ARG A 14 -6.03 2.55 19.83
CA ARG A 14 -5.34 3.21 20.94
C ARG A 14 -6.29 3.81 21.98
N GLY A 15 -7.61 3.64 21.82
CA GLY A 15 -8.61 4.24 22.71
C GLY A 15 -8.73 5.76 22.55
N ALA A 16 -8.27 6.32 21.42
CA ALA A 16 -8.27 7.78 21.22
C ALA A 16 -9.68 8.38 21.21
N PHE A 17 -10.70 7.56 20.94
CA PHE A 17 -12.10 7.96 20.86
C PHE A 17 -12.91 7.60 22.11
N ASP A 18 -12.33 6.90 23.10
CA ASP A 18 -13.06 6.43 24.29
C ASP A 18 -13.61 7.60 25.13
N LYS A 19 -12.88 8.72 25.17
CA LYS A 19 -13.29 9.94 25.89
C LYS A 19 -14.06 10.94 25.03
N ASN A 20 -13.87 10.90 23.71
CA ASN A 20 -14.48 11.85 22.78
C ASN A 20 -14.82 11.12 21.46
N PRO A 21 -15.95 10.37 21.43
CA PRO A 21 -16.32 9.57 20.27
C PRO A 21 -16.50 10.41 19.00
N ASP A 22 -17.01 11.65 19.15
CA ASP A 22 -17.29 12.58 18.05
C ASP A 22 -16.03 13.05 17.29
N ARG A 23 -14.83 12.73 17.79
CA ARG A 23 -13.58 13.01 17.09
C ARG A 23 -13.21 11.92 16.08
N ALA A 24 -13.94 10.79 16.07
CA ALA A 24 -13.77 9.77 15.05
C ALA A 24 -14.12 10.37 13.68
N ARG A 25 -13.28 10.08 12.68
CA ARG A 25 -13.49 10.54 11.30
C ARG A 25 -13.59 9.31 10.42
N GLU A 26 -14.51 9.34 9.47
CA GLU A 26 -14.49 8.36 8.39
C GLU A 26 -13.28 8.61 7.50
N ASP A 27 -12.43 7.59 7.36
CA ASP A 27 -11.43 7.55 6.32
C ASP A 27 -12.12 7.10 5.02
N ALA A 28 -11.72 7.67 3.89
CA ALA A 28 -12.34 7.35 2.60
C ALA A 28 -12.08 5.88 2.22
N GLU A 29 -13.13 5.20 1.76
CA GLU A 29 -13.02 3.87 1.19
C GLU A 29 -12.49 3.92 -0.25
N THR A 30 -11.78 2.88 -0.63
CA THR A 30 -11.28 2.73 -2.00
C THR A 30 -12.35 2.11 -2.90
N THR A 31 -12.41 2.52 -4.15
CA THR A 31 -13.45 2.11 -5.12
C THR A 31 -13.40 0.64 -5.55
N GLY A 32 -12.34 -0.11 -5.23
CA GLY A 32 -12.26 -1.53 -5.58
C GLY A 32 -10.85 -2.13 -5.52
N PRO A 33 -10.69 -3.38 -6.03
CA PRO A 33 -9.39 -4.04 -6.12
C PRO A 33 -8.45 -3.33 -7.09
N ILE A 34 -7.15 -3.60 -6.97
CA ILE A 34 -6.12 -2.98 -7.82
C ILE A 34 -6.37 -3.24 -9.32
N GLY A 35 -6.75 -4.46 -9.71
CA GLY A 35 -6.97 -4.87 -11.11
C GLY A 35 -5.67 -5.16 -11.88
N GLU A 36 -5.82 -5.47 -13.17
CA GLU A 36 -4.71 -5.81 -14.08
C GLU A 36 -3.85 -4.60 -14.46
N ALA A 37 -2.64 -4.84 -14.96
CA ALA A 37 -1.76 -3.80 -15.48
C ALA A 37 -2.44 -2.98 -16.60
N PRO A 38 -2.11 -1.68 -16.76
CA PRO A 38 -2.64 -0.87 -17.85
C PRO A 38 -2.32 -1.47 -19.24
N GLY A 39 -3.29 -1.50 -20.15
CA GLY A 39 -3.14 -2.14 -21.46
C GLY A 39 -2.11 -1.49 -22.41
N TYR A 40 -1.58 -0.31 -22.07
CA TYR A 40 -0.51 0.36 -22.81
C TYR A 40 0.89 0.05 -22.26
N PHE A 41 1.01 -0.82 -21.25
CA PHE A 41 2.30 -1.27 -20.75
C PHE A 41 3.00 -2.16 -21.77
N ASN A 42 4.32 -2.02 -21.85
CA ASN A 42 5.14 -3.05 -22.49
C ASN A 42 5.30 -4.27 -21.55
N ALA A 43 5.94 -5.33 -22.04
CA ALA A 43 6.09 -6.58 -21.30
C ALA A 43 6.84 -6.41 -19.97
N ASP A 44 7.90 -5.60 -19.94
CA ASP A 44 8.71 -5.38 -18.73
C ASP A 44 7.96 -4.55 -17.69
N GLU A 45 7.21 -3.54 -18.13
CA GLU A 45 6.34 -2.72 -17.28
C GLU A 45 5.20 -3.55 -16.67
N ALA A 46 4.58 -4.43 -17.46
CA ALA A 46 3.54 -5.35 -16.99
C ALA A 46 4.10 -6.37 -15.99
N ALA A 47 5.25 -6.96 -16.27
CA ALA A 47 5.92 -7.86 -15.33
C ALA A 47 6.28 -7.16 -14.01
N ALA A 48 6.75 -5.91 -14.09
CA ALA A 48 7.03 -5.10 -12.90
C ALA A 48 5.76 -4.76 -12.11
N TRP A 49 4.63 -4.49 -12.77
CA TRP A 49 3.32 -4.32 -12.12
C TRP A 49 2.93 -5.56 -11.32
N ASP A 50 2.89 -6.72 -11.99
CA ASP A 50 2.47 -7.97 -11.37
C ASP A 50 3.37 -8.37 -10.21
N GLU A 51 4.68 -8.15 -10.35
CA GLU A 51 5.64 -8.40 -9.28
C GLU A 51 5.42 -7.50 -8.07
N ILE A 52 5.21 -6.19 -8.28
CA ILE A 52 4.95 -5.26 -7.17
C ILE A 52 3.65 -5.63 -6.46
N VAL A 53 2.59 -5.97 -7.21
CA VAL A 53 1.30 -6.40 -6.64
C VAL A 53 1.45 -7.69 -5.85
N ALA A 54 2.18 -8.68 -6.37
CA ALA A 54 2.38 -9.97 -5.72
C ALA A 54 3.19 -9.87 -4.42
N ASN A 55 4.09 -8.88 -4.32
CA ASN A 55 4.93 -8.68 -3.14
C ASN A 55 4.36 -7.67 -2.13
N ALA A 56 3.31 -6.93 -2.50
CA ALA A 56 2.67 -5.98 -1.60
C ALA A 56 1.97 -6.73 -0.45
N PRO A 57 1.88 -6.12 0.75
CA PRO A 57 1.17 -6.75 1.85
C PRO A 57 -0.32 -6.95 1.51
N VAL A 58 -0.89 -8.02 2.06
CA VAL A 58 -2.28 -8.43 1.81
C VAL A 58 -3.26 -7.30 2.11
N ASP A 59 -4.18 -7.06 1.18
CA ASP A 59 -5.26 -6.07 1.25
C ASP A 59 -4.81 -4.60 1.29
N VAL A 60 -3.53 -4.30 1.07
CA VAL A 60 -2.99 -2.93 1.10
C VAL A 60 -3.22 -2.17 -0.21
N LEU A 61 -2.90 -2.78 -1.36
CA LEU A 61 -3.06 -2.10 -2.66
C LEU A 61 -4.51 -2.19 -3.16
N ARG A 62 -5.06 -1.03 -3.52
CA ARG A 62 -6.44 -0.88 -4.02
C ARG A 62 -6.46 -0.03 -5.30
N ASN A 63 -7.63 0.10 -5.92
CA ASN A 63 -7.81 0.86 -7.17
C ASN A 63 -7.23 2.28 -7.11
N SER A 64 -7.35 2.97 -5.98
CA SER A 64 -6.81 4.32 -5.77
C SER A 64 -5.27 4.40 -5.91
N ASP A 65 -4.57 3.28 -5.70
CA ASP A 65 -3.11 3.23 -5.72
C ASP A 65 -2.55 2.96 -7.14
N ARG A 66 -3.41 2.71 -8.13
CA ARG A 66 -2.99 2.40 -9.51
C ARG A 66 -2.04 3.44 -10.09
N PHE A 67 -2.21 4.71 -9.77
CA PHE A 67 -1.34 5.78 -10.28
C PHE A 67 0.08 5.73 -9.72
N ILE A 68 0.25 5.45 -8.43
CA ILE A 68 1.59 5.31 -7.83
C ILE A 68 2.23 3.98 -8.26
N LEU A 69 1.42 2.93 -8.38
CA LEU A 69 1.88 1.63 -8.86
C LEU A 69 2.37 1.72 -10.30
N GLU A 70 1.63 2.41 -11.19
CA GLU A 70 2.04 2.59 -12.58
C GLU A 70 3.41 3.28 -12.70
N LEU A 71 3.62 4.36 -11.94
CA LEU A 71 4.89 5.07 -11.93
C LEU A 71 6.03 4.20 -11.37
N ALA A 72 5.75 3.41 -10.35
CA ALA A 72 6.72 2.49 -9.77
C ALA A 72 7.08 1.35 -10.74
N SER A 73 6.10 0.76 -11.43
CA SER A 73 6.32 -0.28 -12.44
C SER A 73 7.21 0.20 -13.58
N ARG A 74 6.96 1.40 -14.12
CA ARG A 74 7.80 2.00 -15.17
C ARG A 74 9.23 2.25 -14.72
N LEU A 75 9.40 2.82 -13.52
CA LEU A 75 10.74 3.06 -12.98
C LEU A 75 11.49 1.77 -12.68
N LEU A 76 10.79 0.74 -12.20
CA LEU A 76 11.39 -0.57 -11.94
C LEU A 76 11.83 -1.26 -13.24
N ALA A 77 11.00 -1.20 -14.28
CA ALA A 77 11.34 -1.70 -15.60
C ALA A 77 12.55 -0.97 -16.18
N GLU A 78 12.53 0.37 -16.20
CA GLU A 78 13.66 1.20 -16.69
C GLU A 78 14.95 0.93 -15.91
N GLN A 79 14.87 0.84 -14.58
CA GLN A 79 16.01 0.55 -13.71
C GLN A 79 16.66 -0.79 -14.05
N ARG A 80 15.86 -1.81 -14.36
CA ARG A 80 16.35 -3.15 -14.71
C ARG A 80 16.97 -3.18 -16.10
N SER A 81 16.42 -2.44 -17.05
CA SER A 81 16.95 -2.34 -18.41
C SER A 81 18.22 -1.48 -18.48
N ASN A 82 18.39 -0.50 -17.58
CA ASN A 82 19.49 0.45 -17.64
C ASN A 82 20.11 0.74 -16.26
N TRP A 83 20.62 -0.29 -15.56
CA TRP A 83 21.11 -0.15 -14.18
C TRP A 83 22.28 0.83 -14.03
N LEU A 84 23.26 0.76 -14.93
CA LEU A 84 24.52 1.51 -14.81
C LEU A 84 24.30 3.02 -14.98
N ASP A 85 23.40 3.42 -15.89
CA ASP A 85 23.10 4.82 -16.16
C ASP A 85 21.79 5.28 -15.48
N PHE A 86 21.22 4.48 -14.59
CA PHE A 86 19.98 4.83 -13.90
C PHE A 86 20.22 6.00 -12.93
N PRO A 87 19.54 7.15 -13.10
CA PRO A 87 19.82 8.31 -12.25
C PRO A 87 19.50 8.04 -10.77
N ALA A 88 20.42 8.38 -9.87
CA ALA A 88 20.24 8.18 -8.42
C ALA A 88 18.96 8.83 -7.87
N ALA A 89 18.54 9.98 -8.42
CA ALA A 89 17.29 10.64 -8.06
C ALA A 89 16.04 9.81 -8.39
N ARG A 90 16.07 9.06 -9.52
CA ARG A 90 14.99 8.14 -9.89
C ARG A 90 15.01 6.89 -9.02
N LEU A 91 16.18 6.39 -8.66
CA LEU A 91 16.32 5.28 -7.72
C LEU A 91 15.76 5.61 -6.34
N ALA A 92 16.14 6.76 -5.77
CA ALA A 92 15.58 7.24 -4.50
C ALA A 92 14.06 7.44 -4.59
N ARG A 93 13.56 7.88 -5.75
CA ARG A 93 12.11 8.03 -5.97
C ARG A 93 11.40 6.68 -6.06
N LEU A 94 11.99 5.69 -6.72
CA LEU A 94 11.49 4.31 -6.78
C LEU A 94 11.42 3.70 -5.38
N GLU A 95 12.52 3.76 -4.62
CA GLU A 95 12.58 3.31 -3.22
C GLU A 95 11.46 3.94 -2.38
N ALA A 96 11.28 5.26 -2.49
CA ALA A 96 10.24 5.97 -1.76
C ALA A 96 8.81 5.56 -2.17
N MET A 97 8.58 5.23 -3.45
CA MET A 97 7.27 4.74 -3.90
C MET A 97 6.99 3.32 -3.40
N LEU A 98 7.99 2.43 -3.46
CA LEU A 98 7.87 1.07 -2.93
C LEU A 98 7.62 1.08 -1.41
N GLY A 99 8.34 1.92 -0.67
CA GLY A 99 8.12 2.10 0.78
C GLY A 99 6.70 2.54 1.11
N LYS A 100 6.12 3.49 0.36
CA LYS A 100 4.72 3.91 0.55
C LYS A 100 3.69 2.79 0.34
N MET A 101 4.02 1.79 -0.48
CA MET A 101 3.20 0.60 -0.71
C MET A 101 3.45 -0.51 0.32
N GLY A 102 4.26 -0.27 1.35
CA GLY A 102 4.53 -1.25 2.42
C GLY A 102 5.56 -2.32 2.04
N LEU A 103 6.37 -2.10 1.01
CA LEU A 103 7.35 -3.07 0.51
C LEU A 103 8.68 -3.05 1.29
N SER A 104 8.88 -2.08 2.19
CA SER A 104 10.00 -2.10 3.15
C SER A 104 9.57 -2.74 4.49
N PRO A 105 10.47 -3.39 5.25
CA PRO A 105 10.13 -3.93 6.56
C PRO A 105 9.51 -2.89 7.51
N SER A 106 10.07 -1.67 7.51
CA SER A 106 9.61 -0.57 8.37
C SER A 106 8.24 -0.03 7.96
N ASP A 107 7.93 0.01 6.68
CA ASP A 107 6.62 0.50 6.19
C ASP A 107 5.56 -0.58 6.25
N ARG A 108 5.93 -1.85 6.06
CA ARG A 108 5.04 -3.00 6.28
C ARG A 108 4.45 -3.01 7.68
N ALA A 109 5.24 -2.62 8.69
CA ALA A 109 4.76 -2.52 10.07
C ALA A 109 3.72 -1.40 10.31
N LYS A 110 3.59 -0.44 9.37
CA LYS A 110 2.68 0.71 9.46
C LYS A 110 1.37 0.49 8.70
N VAL A 111 1.35 -0.42 7.73
CA VAL A 111 0.15 -0.78 6.99
C VAL A 111 -0.55 -1.94 7.71
N GLY A 112 -1.85 -1.79 7.96
CA GLY A 112 -2.64 -2.86 8.55
C GLY A 112 -2.82 -3.98 7.52
N GLY A 113 -2.33 -5.18 7.83
CA GLY A 113 -2.68 -6.38 7.05
C GLY A 113 -4.16 -6.70 7.24
N GLY A 114 -4.84 -7.07 6.14
CA GLY A 114 -6.22 -7.53 6.13
C GLY A 114 -6.54 -8.45 7.31
N GLY A 115 -7.68 -8.17 7.94
CA GLY A 115 -7.98 -8.47 9.34
C GLY A 115 -7.65 -9.89 9.80
N LYS A 116 -7.25 -10.00 11.07
CA LYS A 116 -7.47 -11.24 11.84
C LYS A 116 -8.92 -11.65 11.58
N LYS A 117 -9.16 -12.76 10.89
CA LYS A 117 -10.46 -13.43 10.97
C LYS A 117 -10.75 -13.53 12.46
N LYS A 118 -11.86 -12.92 12.93
CA LYS A 118 -12.30 -13.15 14.32
C LYS A 118 -12.34 -14.67 14.46
N ALA A 119 -11.52 -15.22 15.34
CA ALA A 119 -11.69 -16.62 15.72
C ALA A 119 -13.16 -16.76 16.13
N ALA A 120 -13.88 -17.70 15.53
CA ALA A 120 -15.28 -17.93 15.89
C ALA A 120 -15.33 -18.06 17.42
N ASN A 121 -16.07 -17.17 18.07
CA ASN A 121 -16.17 -17.19 19.51
C ASN A 121 -16.90 -18.49 19.88
N PRO A 122 -16.31 -19.38 20.69
CA PRO A 122 -16.93 -20.66 21.07
C PRO A 122 -18.30 -20.50 21.75
N PHE A 123 -18.64 -19.28 22.17
CA PHE A 123 -19.88 -18.95 22.86
C PHE A 123 -20.91 -18.21 22.00
N ASP A 124 -20.68 -18.01 20.69
CA ASP A 124 -21.66 -17.29 19.84
C ASP A 124 -22.99 -18.06 19.64
N ASN A 125 -23.06 -19.34 20.03
CA ASN A 125 -24.26 -20.19 19.95
C ASN A 125 -24.69 -20.81 21.29
N LEU A 126 -24.30 -20.23 22.43
CA LEU A 126 -24.71 -20.63 23.78
C LEU A 126 -25.57 -19.54 24.42
#